data_AF-A0AAV9F5C1-F1
#
_entry.id   AF-A0AAV9F5C1-F1
#
_cell.length_a   1.000
_cell.length_b   1.000
_cell.length_c   1.000
_cell.angle_alpha   90.00
_cell.angle_beta   90.00
_cell.angle_gamma   90.00
#
_symmetry.space_group_name_H-M   'P 1'
#
loop_
_entity.id
_entity.type
_entity.pdbx_description
1 polymer ?
#
loop_
_entity_poly.entity_id
_entity_poly.type
_entity_poly.pdbx_seq_one_letter_code
_entity_poly.pdbx_strand_id
1 'polypeptide(L)'
;MPTQTHQNQPSWAPSTATATGPRFCVEYNDTHHLLLDLVIPTSLFAKQIDSGPLRIALKCDGDDNDGTRKPLRSVPTWKVCLNGRSMGYAVKRWPTDDDRSIMDAVGWKTAAVGVIEAAAEGKDEVVYMRGCFERVVGGSGDSETYHLMNPGGTPGDELSVFLIRGG
;
A
#
# COMPACT_ATOMS: atom_id res chain seq x y z
N MET A 1 -0.56 2.96 -40.24
CA MET A 1 0.16 2.01 -39.37
C MET A 1 0.32 2.68 -38.01
N PRO A 2 -0.27 2.19 -36.91
CA PRO A 2 -0.13 2.85 -35.63
C PRO A 2 1.17 2.38 -34.95
N THR A 3 1.99 3.35 -34.58
CA THR A 3 3.25 3.19 -33.86
C THR A 3 2.97 2.68 -32.45
N GLN A 4 3.46 1.49 -32.13
CA GLN A 4 3.31 0.87 -30.81
C GLN A 4 4.33 1.52 -29.86
N THR A 5 3.86 2.41 -28.99
CA THR A 5 4.68 3.03 -27.95
C THR A 5 4.97 1.99 -26.86
N HIS A 6 6.12 1.35 -26.95
CA HIS A 6 6.62 0.41 -25.95
C HIS A 6 6.86 1.18 -24.64
N GLN A 7 6.00 0.99 -23.64
CA GLN A 7 6.26 1.49 -22.28
C GLN A 7 7.48 0.72 -21.73
N ASN A 8 8.55 1.43 -21.44
CA ASN A 8 9.78 0.87 -20.87
C ASN A 8 9.52 0.35 -19.45
N GLN A 9 9.28 -0.95 -19.33
CA GLN A 9 9.29 -1.68 -18.07
C GLN A 9 10.75 -1.96 -17.65
N PRO A 10 11.18 -1.62 -16.43
CA PRO A 10 12.55 -1.90 -15.98
C PRO A 10 12.79 -3.41 -15.91
N SER A 11 13.97 -3.85 -16.33
CA SER A 11 14.33 -5.27 -16.55
C SER A 11 14.30 -6.15 -15.28
N TRP A 12 14.25 -5.55 -14.10
CA TRP A 12 14.12 -6.26 -12.83
C TRP A 12 12.66 -6.37 -12.35
N ALA A 13 11.74 -5.62 -12.97
CA ALA A 13 10.32 -5.74 -12.65
C ALA A 13 9.80 -7.08 -13.18
N PRO A 14 9.17 -7.92 -12.36
CA PRO A 14 8.68 -9.22 -12.79
C PRO A 14 7.75 -9.05 -13.99
N SER A 15 8.02 -9.82 -15.04
CA SER A 15 7.22 -9.87 -16.26
C SER A 15 5.84 -10.43 -15.94
N THR A 16 4.82 -9.56 -15.89
CA THR A 16 3.39 -9.92 -15.79
C THR A 16 3.07 -11.03 -14.78
N ALA A 17 3.78 -11.07 -13.66
CA ALA A 17 3.30 -11.82 -12.51
C ALA A 17 2.21 -10.94 -11.89
N THR A 18 0.94 -11.32 -12.08
CA THR A 18 -0.16 -10.79 -11.29
C THR A 18 0.31 -10.80 -9.83
N ALA A 19 0.40 -9.63 -9.20
CA ALA A 19 0.82 -9.57 -7.81
C ALA A 19 -0.20 -10.39 -6.99
N THR A 20 0.18 -11.60 -6.57
CA THR A 20 -0.69 -12.57 -5.87
C THR A 20 -0.83 -12.23 -4.38
N GLY A 21 -0.71 -10.96 -4.03
CA GLY A 21 -0.72 -10.50 -2.64
C GLY A 21 -1.65 -9.32 -2.44
N PRO A 22 -1.88 -8.94 -1.17
CA PRO A 22 -2.83 -7.88 -0.84
C PRO A 22 -2.45 -6.54 -1.46
N ARG A 23 -3.46 -5.80 -1.90
CA ARG A 23 -3.34 -4.41 -2.33
C ARG A 23 -3.73 -3.50 -1.19
N PHE A 24 -2.86 -2.54 -0.93
CA PHE A 24 -3.02 -1.60 0.16
C PHE A 24 -3.08 -0.18 -0.38
N CYS A 25 -4.23 0.48 -0.22
CA CYS A 25 -4.46 1.86 -0.62
C CYS A 25 -4.60 2.75 0.61
N VAL A 26 -3.70 3.74 0.71
CA VAL A 26 -3.78 4.81 1.70
C VAL A 26 -4.32 6.04 1.02
N GLU A 27 -5.44 6.55 1.52
CA GLU A 27 -6.01 7.81 1.09
C GLU A 27 -5.89 8.81 2.23
N TYR A 28 -5.34 9.98 1.96
CA TYR A 28 -5.29 11.05 2.98
C TYR A 28 -5.98 12.34 2.50
N ASN A 29 -6.44 12.37 1.25
CA ASN A 29 -7.38 13.34 0.68
C ASN A 29 -7.95 12.79 -0.65
N ASP A 30 -9.01 13.41 -1.18
CA ASP A 30 -9.75 12.97 -2.38
C ASP A 30 -8.93 12.93 -3.70
N THR A 31 -7.66 13.33 -3.68
CA THR A 31 -6.80 13.42 -4.88
C THR A 31 -5.46 12.71 -4.72
N HIS A 32 -5.12 12.25 -3.52
CA HIS A 32 -3.82 11.67 -3.22
C HIS A 32 -3.98 10.29 -2.60
N HIS A 33 -3.74 9.30 -3.46
CA HIS A 33 -3.73 7.89 -3.10
C HIS A 33 -2.29 7.38 -3.14
N LEU A 34 -1.89 6.63 -2.12
CA LEU A 34 -0.71 5.78 -2.16
C LEU A 34 -1.19 4.33 -2.27
N LEU A 35 -1.08 3.78 -3.49
CA LEU A 35 -1.43 2.40 -3.79
C LEU A 35 -0.17 1.53 -3.84
N LEU A 36 -0.19 0.45 -3.08
CA LEU A 36 0.90 -0.47 -2.90
C LEU A 36 0.43 -1.90 -3.13
N ASP A 37 1.14 -2.63 -3.98
CA ASP A 37 1.00 -4.09 -4.05
C ASP A 37 1.95 -4.71 -3.02
N LEU A 38 1.39 -5.39 -2.02
CA LEU A 38 2.18 -6.16 -1.06
C LEU A 38 2.55 -7.49 -1.71
N VAL A 39 3.83 -7.67 -2.00
CA VAL A 39 4.39 -8.93 -2.47
C VAL A 39 4.59 -9.87 -1.27
N ILE A 40 3.48 -10.22 -0.64
CA ILE A 40 3.37 -11.06 0.56
C ILE A 40 2.22 -12.04 0.30
N PRO A 41 2.37 -13.34 0.65
CA PRO A 41 1.26 -14.28 0.58
C PRO A 41 0.04 -13.79 1.38
N THR A 42 -1.14 -13.76 0.75
CA THR A 42 -2.39 -13.34 1.39
C THR A 42 -2.66 -14.07 2.70
N SER A 43 -2.33 -15.37 2.78
CA SER A 43 -2.49 -16.18 3.99
C SER A 43 -1.62 -15.73 5.17
N LEU A 44 -0.43 -15.18 4.93
CA LEU A 44 0.41 -14.61 5.99
C LEU A 44 -0.12 -13.26 6.44
N PHE A 45 -0.65 -12.50 5.50
CA PHE A 45 -1.26 -11.21 5.77
C PHE A 45 -2.55 -11.34 6.60
N ALA A 46 -3.46 -12.24 6.21
CA ALA A 46 -4.68 -12.57 6.94
C ALA A 46 -4.40 -12.97 8.39
N LYS A 47 -3.38 -13.82 8.62
CA LYS A 47 -2.93 -14.19 9.97
C LYS A 47 -2.51 -13.01 10.84
N GLN A 48 -1.96 -11.94 10.25
CA GLN A 48 -1.61 -10.74 11.01
C GLN A 48 -2.85 -9.95 11.42
N ILE A 49 -3.85 -9.85 10.53
CA ILE A 49 -5.14 -9.23 10.84
C ILE A 49 -5.85 -10.00 11.95
N ASP A 50 -5.92 -11.33 11.85
CA ASP A 50 -6.59 -12.18 12.85
C ASP A 50 -5.90 -12.13 14.23
N SER A 51 -4.62 -11.74 14.27
CA SER A 51 -3.85 -11.67 15.51
C SER A 51 -4.07 -10.40 16.33
N GLY A 52 -4.89 -9.47 15.84
CA GLY A 52 -5.20 -8.19 16.49
C GLY A 52 -4.76 -6.98 15.67
N PRO A 53 -4.46 -5.83 16.32
CA PRO A 53 -4.12 -4.60 15.62
C PRO A 53 -2.97 -4.78 14.62
N LEU A 54 -3.15 -4.24 13.41
CA LEU A 54 -2.17 -4.37 12.33
C LEU A 54 -1.32 -3.11 12.22
N ARG A 55 0.00 -3.27 12.38
CA ARG A 55 1.00 -2.21 12.18
C ARG A 55 1.82 -2.54 10.94
N ILE A 56 1.70 -1.72 9.90
CA ILE A 56 2.45 -1.86 8.66
C ILE A 56 3.59 -0.84 8.65
N ALA A 57 4.83 -1.29 8.69
CA ALA A 57 5.99 -0.43 8.47
C ALA A 57 6.60 -0.72 7.08
N LEU A 58 6.68 0.33 6.27
CA LEU A 58 7.29 0.35 4.95
C LEU A 58 8.65 1.03 5.07
N LYS A 59 9.71 0.24 4.89
CA LYS A 59 11.09 0.71 5.06
C LYS A 59 11.76 0.85 3.71
N CYS A 60 12.36 2.00 3.44
CA CYS A 60 13.29 2.16 2.34
C CYS A 60 14.70 2.40 2.87
N ASP A 61 15.69 2.06 2.06
CA ASP A 61 17.09 2.36 2.39
C ASP A 61 17.36 3.86 2.21
N GLY A 62 18.48 4.33 2.75
CA GLY A 62 18.92 5.73 2.67
C GLY A 62 19.14 6.22 1.23
N ASP A 63 19.50 7.50 1.08
CA ASP A 63 19.48 8.22 -0.19
C ASP A 63 20.07 7.44 -1.38
N ASP A 64 19.40 7.57 -2.54
CA ASP A 64 19.94 7.11 -3.82
C ASP A 64 21.35 7.70 -4.03
N ASN A 65 22.20 7.00 -4.78
CA ASN A 65 23.61 7.34 -5.04
C ASN A 65 23.86 8.78 -5.59
N ASP A 66 22.80 9.51 -5.94
CA ASP A 66 22.76 10.89 -6.44
C ASP A 66 22.63 11.95 -5.32
N GLY A 67 22.49 11.55 -4.06
CA GLY A 67 22.37 12.47 -2.91
C GLY A 67 21.06 13.27 -2.86
N THR A 68 20.16 13.09 -3.82
CA THR A 68 18.84 13.71 -3.80
C THR A 68 17.86 12.88 -2.98
N ARG A 69 17.50 13.40 -1.80
CA ARG A 69 16.49 12.81 -0.93
C ARG A 69 15.09 12.98 -1.51
N LYS A 70 14.51 11.90 -2.03
CA LYS A 70 13.14 11.88 -2.57
C LYS A 70 12.11 11.90 -1.44
N PRO A 71 10.92 12.51 -1.61
CA PRO A 71 9.84 12.35 -0.64
C PRO A 71 9.51 10.86 -0.44
N LEU A 72 9.23 10.44 0.80
CA LEU A 72 8.95 9.03 1.13
C LEU A 72 7.89 8.44 0.20
N ARG A 73 6.75 9.13 0.02
CA ARG A 73 5.69 8.73 -0.92
C ARG A 73 6.12 8.52 -2.38
N SER A 74 7.28 8.99 -2.80
CA SER A 74 7.80 8.84 -4.16
C SER A 74 8.71 7.62 -4.32
N VAL A 75 9.04 6.93 -3.23
CA VAL A 75 9.85 5.72 -3.26
C VAL A 75 9.06 4.60 -3.97
N PRO A 76 9.68 3.93 -4.97
CA PRO A 76 8.97 2.93 -5.78
C PRO A 76 8.81 1.58 -5.07
N THR A 77 9.70 1.25 -4.13
CA THR A 77 9.74 -0.07 -3.51
C THR A 77 10.12 0.01 -2.04
N TRP A 78 9.47 -0.81 -1.22
CA TRP A 78 9.59 -0.81 0.22
C TRP A 78 9.81 -2.22 0.75
N LYS A 79 10.63 -2.37 1.79
CA LYS A 79 10.62 -3.57 2.65
C LYS A 79 9.40 -3.46 3.57
N VAL A 80 8.59 -4.51 3.64
CA VAL A 80 7.38 -4.54 4.47
C VAL A 80 7.67 -5.26 5.77
N CYS A 81 7.37 -4.60 6.88
CA CYS A 81 7.35 -5.20 8.21
C CYS A 81 5.94 -5.12 8.78
N LEU A 82 5.34 -6.27 9.11
CA LEU A 82 4.03 -6.34 9.79
C LEU A 82 4.26 -6.69 11.26
N ASN A 83 3.75 -5.86 12.18
CA ASN A 83 3.89 -6.05 13.63
C ASN A 83 5.35 -6.34 14.07
N GLY A 84 6.30 -5.66 13.43
CA GLY A 84 7.74 -5.79 13.70
C GLY A 84 8.44 -6.94 12.97
N ARG A 85 7.73 -7.80 12.23
CA ARG A 85 8.29 -8.93 11.47
C ARG A 85 8.45 -8.56 10.00
N SER A 86 9.62 -8.82 9.41
CA SER A 86 9.83 -8.67 7.98
C SER A 86 9.03 -9.72 7.21
N MET A 87 8.19 -9.29 6.27
CA MET A 87 7.26 -10.17 5.55
C MET A 87 7.49 -10.21 4.04
N GLY A 88 8.15 -9.22 3.47
CA GLY A 88 8.37 -9.13 2.03
C GLY A 88 8.59 -7.71 1.56
N TYR A 89 8.06 -7.38 0.40
CA TYR A 89 8.20 -6.07 -0.23
C TYR A 89 6.85 -5.49 -0.64
N ALA A 90 6.80 -4.18 -0.81
CA ALA A 90 5.69 -3.48 -1.41
C ALA A 90 6.16 -2.67 -2.61
N VAL A 91 5.38 -2.67 -3.68
CA VAL A 91 5.67 -1.91 -4.89
C VAL A 91 4.61 -0.82 -5.04
N LYS A 92 5.06 0.43 -5.17
CA LYS A 92 4.19 1.55 -5.50
C LYS A 92 3.78 1.47 -6.95
N ARG A 93 2.49 1.69 -7.22
CA ARG A 93 1.98 1.80 -8.59
C ARG A 93 0.87 2.83 -8.70
N TRP A 94 0.49 3.12 -9.94
CA TRP A 94 -0.67 3.95 -10.24
C TRP A 94 -1.95 3.10 -10.20
N PRO A 95 -3.09 3.68 -9.74
CA PRO A 95 -4.39 3.03 -9.82
C PRO A 95 -4.81 2.78 -11.28
N THR A 96 -5.22 1.57 -11.59
CA THR A 96 -5.87 1.17 -12.85
C THR A 96 -7.38 1.47 -12.79
N ASP A 97 -8.08 1.32 -13.91
CA ASP A 97 -9.54 1.49 -13.95
C ASP A 97 -10.27 0.46 -13.07
N ASP A 98 -9.72 -0.76 -12.95
CA ASP A 98 -10.20 -1.79 -12.03
C ASP A 98 -10.05 -1.31 -10.57
N ASP A 99 -8.89 -0.73 -10.21
CA ASP A 99 -8.68 -0.21 -8.84
C ASP A 99 -9.61 0.96 -8.54
N ARG A 100 -9.84 1.85 -9.52
CA ARG A 100 -10.80 2.96 -9.37
C ARG A 100 -12.21 2.44 -9.14
N SER A 101 -12.64 1.46 -9.92
CA SER A 101 -13.95 0.81 -9.77
C SER A 101 -14.10 0.15 -8.40
N ILE A 102 -13.05 -0.54 -7.92
CA ILE A 102 -13.01 -1.12 -6.57
C ILE A 102 -13.07 -0.01 -5.52
N MET A 103 -12.26 1.04 -5.63
CA MET A 103 -12.26 2.18 -4.69
C MET A 103 -13.63 2.87 -4.64
N ASP A 104 -14.29 3.09 -5.77
CA ASP A 104 -15.63 3.68 -5.82
C ASP A 104 -16.67 2.76 -5.16
N ALA A 105 -16.59 1.44 -5.39
CA ALA A 105 -17.45 0.45 -4.76
C ALA A 105 -17.25 0.37 -3.23
N VAL A 106 -16.01 0.51 -2.73
CA VAL A 106 -15.69 0.55 -1.29
C VAL A 106 -16.33 1.78 -0.63
N GLY A 107 -16.39 2.91 -1.35
CA GLY A 107 -16.90 4.19 -0.84
C GLY A 107 -15.97 4.89 0.16
N TRP A 108 -16.11 6.21 0.31
CA TRP A 108 -15.25 7.04 1.17
C TRP A 108 -15.62 6.98 2.66
N LYS A 109 -16.84 6.52 2.98
CA LYS A 109 -17.41 6.53 4.35
C LYS A 109 -17.06 5.30 5.18
N THR A 110 -16.42 4.31 4.58
CA THR A 110 -15.99 3.10 5.26
C THR A 110 -14.58 3.32 5.76
N ALA A 111 -14.42 3.93 6.92
CA ALA A 111 -13.28 3.54 7.75
C ALA A 111 -13.59 2.18 8.37
N ALA A 112 -13.67 1.21 7.51
CA ALA A 112 -13.45 -0.16 7.83
C ALA A 112 -12.13 -0.47 7.14
N VAL A 113 -11.26 -1.23 7.80
CA VAL A 113 -10.36 -2.11 7.07
C VAL A 113 -11.27 -3.06 6.29
N GLY A 114 -11.82 -2.58 5.18
CA GLY A 114 -12.68 -3.34 4.32
C GLY A 114 -11.75 -4.22 3.53
N VAL A 115 -11.49 -5.41 4.06
CA VAL A 115 -10.92 -6.51 3.28
C VAL A 115 -12.00 -6.85 2.26
N ILE A 116 -11.90 -6.27 1.08
CA ILE A 116 -12.70 -6.73 -0.05
C ILE A 116 -11.90 -7.85 -0.68
N GLU A 117 -12.38 -9.09 -0.48
CA GLU A 117 -12.06 -10.21 -1.36
C GLU A 117 -12.76 -9.94 -2.68
N ALA A 118 -12.13 -9.14 -3.55
CA ALA A 118 -12.67 -8.86 -4.87
C ALA A 118 -12.43 -10.10 -5.73
N ALA A 119 -13.36 -11.05 -5.68
CA ALA A 119 -13.52 -12.08 -6.70
C ALA A 119 -14.06 -11.40 -7.97
N ALA A 120 -13.22 -10.64 -8.67
CA ALA A 120 -13.54 -10.19 -10.01
C ALA A 120 -13.65 -11.45 -10.89
N GLU A 121 -14.80 -11.66 -11.54
CA GLU A 121 -15.14 -12.86 -12.32
C GLU A 121 -13.94 -13.41 -13.11
N GLY A 122 -13.35 -14.51 -12.62
CA GLY A 122 -12.25 -15.23 -13.29
C GLY A 122 -10.84 -14.66 -13.10
N LYS A 123 -10.62 -13.66 -12.25
CA LYS A 123 -9.30 -13.14 -11.84
C LYS A 123 -8.97 -13.61 -10.42
N ASP A 124 -7.67 -13.77 -10.14
CA ASP A 124 -7.14 -14.17 -8.82
C ASP A 124 -7.75 -13.33 -7.69
N GLU A 125 -8.01 -13.96 -6.54
CA GLU A 125 -8.54 -13.31 -5.34
C GLU A 125 -7.64 -12.13 -4.93
N VAL A 126 -8.16 -10.90 -5.07
CA VAL A 126 -7.45 -9.70 -4.67
C VAL A 126 -8.01 -9.21 -3.34
N VAL A 127 -7.18 -9.22 -2.30
CA VAL A 127 -7.47 -8.52 -1.05
C VAL A 127 -7.16 -7.05 -1.24
N TYR A 128 -8.19 -6.20 -1.26
CA TYR A 128 -8.02 -4.74 -1.27
C TYR A 128 -8.26 -4.20 0.13
N MET A 129 -7.43 -3.26 0.58
CA MET A 129 -7.67 -2.47 1.77
C MET A 129 -7.59 -0.99 1.44
N ARG A 130 -8.55 -0.24 1.97
CA ARG A 130 -8.69 1.20 1.78
C ARG A 130 -8.95 1.85 3.14
N GLY A 131 -8.45 3.06 3.34
CA GLY A 131 -8.80 3.86 4.51
C GLY A 131 -8.49 5.34 4.30
N CYS A 132 -9.19 6.19 5.05
CA CYS A 132 -8.87 7.60 5.19
C CYS A 132 -7.87 7.76 6.33
N PHE A 133 -6.74 8.40 6.09
CA PHE A 133 -5.67 8.53 7.07
C PHE A 133 -5.33 9.99 7.36
N GLU A 134 -5.07 10.30 8.62
CA GLU A 134 -4.35 11.50 9.00
C GLU A 134 -2.86 11.28 8.82
N ARG A 135 -2.19 12.21 8.15
CA ARG A 135 -0.76 12.13 7.85
C ARG A 135 0.05 13.03 8.78
N VAL A 136 1.03 12.45 9.45
CA VAL A 136 2.01 13.14 10.29
C VAL A 136 3.41 12.94 9.70
N VAL A 137 4.17 14.02 9.54
CA VAL A 137 5.55 13.97 9.00
C VAL A 137 6.54 14.26 10.12
N GLY A 138 7.55 13.40 10.28
CA GLY A 138 8.63 13.63 11.21
C GLY A 138 9.54 14.78 10.79
N GLY A 139 10.21 15.41 11.76
CA GLY A 139 10.99 16.63 11.54
C GLY A 139 12.11 16.53 10.49
N SER A 140 12.67 15.33 10.24
CA SER A 140 13.72 15.11 9.23
C SER A 140 13.20 14.74 7.83
N GLY A 141 11.90 14.49 7.68
CA GLY A 141 11.31 13.93 6.45
C GLY A 141 11.63 12.46 6.19
N ASP A 142 12.18 11.75 7.19
CA ASP A 142 12.49 10.31 7.15
C ASP A 142 11.43 9.42 7.74
N SER A 143 10.39 10.02 8.30
CA SER A 143 9.23 9.31 8.76
C SER A 143 7.97 10.03 8.32
N GLU A 144 7.03 9.24 7.81
CA GLU A 144 5.64 9.65 7.64
C GLU A 144 4.77 8.58 8.31
N THR A 145 3.88 9.01 9.20
CA THR A 145 2.91 8.14 9.86
C THR A 145 1.53 8.46 9.33
N TYR A 146 0.77 7.41 9.03
CA TYR A 146 -0.61 7.49 8.61
C TYR A 146 -1.46 6.79 9.67
N HIS A 147 -2.29 7.57 10.36
CA HIS A 147 -3.22 7.10 11.36
C HIS A 147 -4.60 6.96 10.74
N LEU A 148 -5.21 5.77 10.82
CA LEU A 148 -6.54 5.56 10.27
C LEU A 148 -7.55 6.48 10.97
N MET A 149 -8.22 7.32 10.21
CA MET A 149 -9.34 8.12 10.68
C MET A 149 -10.59 7.26 10.66
N ASN A 150 -11.02 6.78 11.83
CA ASN A 150 -12.26 6.03 11.95
C ASN A 150 -13.43 6.93 12.40
N PRO A 151 -14.41 7.26 11.54
CA PRO A 151 -15.53 8.11 11.92
C PRO A 151 -16.61 7.37 12.74
N GLY A 152 -16.41 6.10 13.12
CA GLY A 152 -17.36 5.34 13.96
C GLY A 152 -16.79 4.16 14.75
N GLY A 153 -15.48 4.08 14.96
CA GLY A 153 -14.79 2.85 15.39
C GLY A 153 -14.87 2.45 16.86
N THR A 154 -15.04 1.16 17.09
CA THR A 154 -14.71 0.48 18.37
C THR A 154 -13.19 0.47 18.60
N PRO A 155 -12.70 0.73 19.83
CA PRO A 155 -11.27 0.64 20.16
C PRO A 155 -10.78 -0.81 19.98
N GLY A 156 -10.05 -1.11 18.91
CA GLY A 156 -9.54 -2.46 18.64
C GLY A 156 -9.10 -2.71 17.19
N ASP A 157 -9.77 -2.07 16.23
CA ASP A 157 -9.48 -2.22 14.78
C ASP A 157 -8.43 -1.22 14.30
N GLU A 158 -7.40 -0.99 15.13
CA GLU A 158 -6.39 0.02 14.87
C GLU A 158 -5.42 -0.46 13.79
N LEU A 159 -5.53 0.15 12.60
CA LEU A 159 -4.54 0.05 11.54
C LEU A 159 -3.62 1.27 11.57
N SER A 160 -2.31 1.03 11.65
CA SER A 160 -1.30 2.08 11.56
C SER A 160 -0.30 1.77 10.46
N VAL A 161 0.05 2.79 9.67
CA VAL A 161 1.02 2.67 8.58
C VAL A 161 2.15 3.66 8.79
N PHE A 162 3.38 3.18 8.68
CA PHE A 162 4.60 3.97 8.88
C PHE A 162 5.47 3.86 7.64
N LEU A 163 5.85 4.97 7.03
CA LEU A 163 6.89 5.04 6.01
C LEU A 163 8.16 5.51 6.70
N ILE A 164 9.25 4.76 6.56
CA ILE A 164 10.50 4.99 7.28
C ILE A 164 11.66 4.89 6.29
N ARG A 165 12.53 5.91 6.27
CA ARG A 165 13.82 5.85 5.60
C ARG A 165 14.90 5.41 6.59
N GLY A 166 15.70 4.43 6.20
CA GLY A 166 16.92 4.06 6.92
C GLY A 166 17.97 5.17 6.82
N GLY A 167 18.67 5.41 7.92
CA GLY A 167 19.85 6.30 7.95
C GLY A 167 21.12 5.60 7.48
#